data_AF-A0A9W4UUB5-F1
#
_entry.id   AF-A0A9W4UUB5-F1
#
_cell.length_a   1.000
_cell.length_b   1.000
_cell.length_c   1.000
_cell.angle_alpha   90.00
_cell.angle_beta   90.00
_cell.angle_gamma   90.00
#
_symmetry.space_group_name_H-M   'P 1'
#
loop_
_entity.id
_entity.type
_entity.pdbx_description
1 polymer ?
#
loop_
_entity_poly.entity_id
_entity_poly.type
_entity_poly.pdbx_seq_one_letter_code
_entity_poly.pdbx_strand_id
1 'polypeptide(L)'
;MSCSCNHNDTMDAIPTTNKVAGDPESLKNKTLETGAAAVQVALFCVLCWINCSRYMKNFAPVERICAHLNAFHVYADDLSRNVEANHYCSHLNDEVRQCILYDSPTPPARIIGIEYMITPRLYDTLDAEEQKLWHTHVFEVKSGMLIMPAPSAMPSAAWELAENREMEEVAHLYGKVYHLWQTDRGDTLPLGEPKLMMSFTKKEQFPDFEAKVGERDKRFGTSWERKKDVRKDIEEPAEVSKGNADWVWKEKGMM
;
A
#
# COMPACT_ATOMS: atom_id res chain seq x y z
N MET A 1 -4.75 -33.48 42.54
CA MET A 1 -3.42 -33.40 41.90
C MET A 1 -3.32 -32.06 41.21
N SER A 2 -2.57 -31.15 41.79
CA SER A 2 -2.30 -29.81 41.26
C SER A 2 -1.22 -29.91 40.18
N CYS A 3 -1.54 -29.55 38.94
CA CYS A 3 -0.54 -29.18 37.95
C CYS A 3 -0.43 -27.65 37.94
N SER A 4 0.60 -27.14 38.60
CA SER A 4 1.07 -25.77 38.38
C SER A 4 1.84 -25.75 37.07
N CYS A 5 1.30 -25.06 36.07
CA CYS A 5 2.07 -24.65 34.90
C CYS A 5 2.55 -23.21 35.13
N ASN A 6 3.78 -23.07 35.63
CA ASN A 6 4.54 -21.85 35.41
C ASN A 6 4.76 -21.75 33.90
N HIS A 7 4.22 -20.73 33.25
CA HIS A 7 4.60 -20.37 31.89
C HIS A 7 5.38 -19.07 31.96
N ASN A 8 6.67 -19.22 31.72
CA ASN A 8 7.61 -18.14 31.47
C ASN A 8 7.49 -17.86 29.97
N ASP A 9 6.59 -16.96 29.58
CA ASP A 9 6.40 -16.55 28.18
C ASP A 9 7.52 -15.57 27.77
N THR A 10 8.75 -16.07 27.69
CA THR A 10 9.78 -15.46 26.87
C THR A 10 9.73 -16.15 25.51
N MET A 11 8.90 -15.63 24.60
CA MET A 11 9.05 -15.96 23.19
C MET A 11 10.39 -15.37 22.74
N ASP A 12 11.37 -16.24 22.51
CA ASP A 12 12.65 -15.86 21.94
C ASP A 12 12.42 -15.14 20.60
N ALA A 13 12.81 -13.87 20.52
CA ALA A 13 12.76 -13.10 19.29
C ALA A 13 13.61 -13.82 18.23
N ILE A 14 13.08 -13.91 17.00
CA ILE A 14 13.80 -14.49 15.84
C ILE A 14 15.21 -13.86 15.76
N PRO A 15 16.28 -14.63 15.53
CA PRO A 15 17.61 -14.08 15.30
C PRO A 15 17.58 -13.12 14.12
N THR A 16 17.50 -11.82 14.39
CA THR A 16 17.65 -10.78 13.38
C THR A 16 19.14 -10.67 13.09
N THR A 17 19.54 -10.97 11.86
CA THR A 17 20.93 -10.84 11.39
C THR A 17 21.42 -9.38 11.47
N ASN A 18 20.48 -8.43 11.54
CA ASN A 18 20.70 -7.03 11.86
C ASN A 18 19.39 -6.38 12.36
N LYS A 19 19.44 -5.54 13.40
CA LYS A 19 18.29 -4.79 13.97
C LYS A 19 17.96 -3.51 13.18
N VAL A 20 18.00 -3.52 11.85
CA VAL A 20 17.83 -2.30 10.98
C VAL A 20 16.39 -1.76 10.94
N ALA A 21 15.48 -2.20 11.81
CA ALA A 21 14.21 -1.50 11.91
C ALA A 21 14.48 -0.13 12.57
N GLY A 22 14.03 0.95 11.94
CA GLY A 22 14.08 2.30 12.52
C GLY A 22 13.30 2.42 13.83
N ASP A 23 13.19 3.63 14.39
CA ASP A 23 12.58 3.84 15.70
C ASP A 23 11.13 3.33 15.79
N PRO A 24 10.63 2.89 16.96
CA PRO A 24 9.28 2.36 17.10
C PRO A 24 8.18 3.36 16.75
N GLU A 25 7.08 2.85 16.19
CA GLU A 25 5.91 3.64 15.79
C GLU A 25 5.31 4.52 16.92
N SER A 26 5.01 5.78 16.56
CA SER A 26 4.37 6.80 17.39
C SER A 26 2.94 6.45 17.78
N LEU A 27 2.44 7.12 18.83
CA LEU A 27 1.04 6.98 19.28
C LEU A 27 0.03 7.45 18.23
N LYS A 28 0.38 8.45 17.40
CA LYS A 28 -0.48 8.93 16.31
C LYS A 28 -0.71 7.81 15.30
N ASN A 29 0.37 7.19 14.82
CA ASN A 29 0.30 6.14 13.82
C ASN A 29 -0.39 4.87 14.36
N LYS A 30 -0.10 4.47 15.60
CA LYS A 30 -0.84 3.40 16.29
C LYS A 30 -2.35 3.63 16.37
N THR A 31 -2.77 4.90 16.55
CA THR A 31 -4.20 5.26 16.62
C THR A 31 -4.84 5.20 15.25
N LEU A 32 -4.12 5.60 14.19
CA LEU A 32 -4.57 5.45 12.80
C LEU A 32 -4.69 3.96 12.43
N GLU A 33 -3.71 3.12 12.79
CA GLU A 33 -3.76 1.67 12.59
C GLU A 33 -4.98 1.05 13.30
N THR A 34 -5.17 1.36 14.59
CA THR A 34 -6.27 0.82 15.39
C THR A 34 -7.62 1.27 14.85
N GLY A 35 -7.73 2.52 14.40
CA GLY A 35 -8.92 3.07 13.77
C GLY A 35 -9.29 2.38 12.46
N ALA A 36 -8.30 2.04 11.62
CA ALA A 36 -8.53 1.34 10.36
C ALA A 36 -8.86 -0.16 10.57
N ALA A 37 -8.16 -0.83 11.50
CA ALA A 37 -8.37 -2.24 11.81
C ALA A 37 -9.73 -2.53 12.48
N ALA A 38 -10.19 -1.65 13.38
CA ALA A 38 -11.48 -1.80 14.07
C ALA A 38 -12.69 -1.76 13.11
N VAL A 39 -12.49 -1.23 11.90
CA VAL A 39 -13.56 -0.99 10.93
C VAL A 39 -13.61 -2.08 9.85
N GLN A 40 -12.53 -2.82 9.63
CA GLN A 40 -12.44 -3.87 8.59
C GLN A 40 -12.78 -5.29 9.09
N VAL A 41 -12.69 -5.59 10.39
CA VAL A 41 -12.76 -6.98 10.92
C VAL A 41 -14.15 -7.38 11.46
N ALA A 42 -15.15 -6.50 11.42
CA ALA A 42 -16.35 -6.64 12.25
C ALA A 42 -17.35 -7.78 11.91
N LEU A 43 -17.16 -8.63 10.89
CA LEU A 43 -18.14 -9.68 10.56
C LEU A 43 -17.66 -11.15 10.59
N PHE A 44 -16.36 -11.44 10.70
CA PHE A 44 -15.89 -12.83 10.52
C PHE A 44 -15.76 -13.68 11.80
N CYS A 45 -15.83 -13.09 13.00
CA CYS A 45 -15.39 -13.79 14.22
C CYS A 45 -16.49 -14.43 15.10
N VAL A 46 -17.79 -14.24 14.85
CA VAL A 46 -18.80 -14.71 15.83
C VAL A 46 -19.18 -16.19 15.65
N LEU A 47 -19.08 -16.77 14.45
CA LEU A 47 -19.55 -18.15 14.19
C LEU A 47 -18.45 -19.22 14.23
N CYS A 48 -17.17 -18.86 14.09
CA CYS A 48 -16.06 -19.83 14.07
C CYS A 48 -15.47 -20.13 15.47
N TRP A 49 -15.78 -19.29 16.47
CA TRP A 49 -15.15 -19.34 17.80
C TRP A 49 -15.53 -20.61 18.60
N ILE A 50 -16.65 -21.26 18.30
CA ILE A 50 -17.18 -22.32 19.18
C ILE A 50 -16.48 -23.68 19.00
N ASN A 51 -15.72 -23.95 17.93
CA ASN A 51 -15.18 -25.31 17.69
C ASN A 51 -13.72 -25.44 17.22
N CYS A 52 -12.87 -24.41 17.27
CA CYS A 52 -11.46 -24.53 16.83
C CYS A 52 -10.44 -23.98 17.84
N SER A 53 -10.52 -24.43 19.10
CA SER A 53 -9.52 -24.09 20.15
C SER A 53 -8.22 -24.91 20.05
N ARG A 54 -7.80 -25.40 18.87
CA ARG A 54 -6.66 -26.33 18.80
C ARG A 54 -5.80 -26.20 17.54
N TYR A 55 -5.36 -24.98 17.21
CA TYR A 55 -4.09 -24.63 16.53
C TYR A 55 -4.13 -23.13 16.19
N MET A 56 -3.96 -22.25 17.19
CA MET A 56 -3.75 -20.82 16.91
C MET A 56 -2.35 -20.67 16.29
N LYS A 57 -2.29 -20.69 14.97
CA LYS A 57 -1.09 -20.25 14.26
C LYS A 57 -0.91 -18.78 14.60
N ASN A 58 0.25 -18.44 15.17
CA ASN A 58 0.60 -17.05 15.45
C ASN A 58 0.78 -16.32 14.12
N PHE A 59 -0.21 -15.52 13.74
CA PHE A 59 -0.18 -14.65 12.55
C PHE A 59 0.17 -13.21 12.91
N ALA A 60 0.77 -12.95 14.08
CA ALA A 60 1.06 -11.60 14.56
C ALA A 60 1.69 -10.65 13.51
N PRO A 61 2.62 -11.11 12.62
CA PRO A 61 3.12 -10.23 11.55
C PRO A 61 2.06 -9.84 10.50
N VAL A 62 1.15 -10.75 10.15
CA VAL A 62 0.09 -10.51 9.14
C VAL A 62 -1.07 -9.72 9.76
N GLU A 63 -1.33 -9.89 11.06
CA GLU A 63 -2.35 -9.13 11.81
C GLU A 63 -2.04 -7.62 11.90
N ARG A 64 -0.82 -7.21 11.57
CA ARG A 64 -0.41 -5.79 11.48
C ARG A 64 -0.86 -5.08 10.20
N ILE A 65 -1.44 -5.80 9.23
CA ILE A 65 -2.02 -5.17 8.04
C ILE A 65 -3.22 -4.33 8.49
N CYS A 66 -3.12 -3.01 8.28
CA CYS A 66 -4.06 -2.03 8.80
C CYS A 66 -4.73 -1.19 7.71
N ALA A 67 -4.20 -1.19 6.48
CA ALA A 67 -4.75 -0.39 5.38
C ALA A 67 -4.89 -1.22 4.10
N HIS A 68 -5.99 -0.97 3.38
CA HIS A 68 -6.22 -1.47 2.03
C HIS A 68 -6.24 -0.27 1.08
N LEU A 69 -5.24 -0.18 0.19
CA LEU A 69 -5.19 0.82 -0.88
C LEU A 69 -5.41 0.16 -2.24
N ASN A 70 -5.89 0.91 -3.21
CA ASN A 70 -6.00 0.48 -4.60
C ASN A 70 -5.42 1.57 -5.51
N ALA A 71 -4.47 1.19 -6.37
CA ALA A 71 -3.71 2.07 -7.24
C ALA A 71 -3.42 1.39 -8.59
N PHE A 72 -2.75 2.13 -9.50
CA PHE A 72 -2.34 1.63 -10.81
C PHE A 72 -0.85 1.83 -11.00
N HIS A 73 -0.16 0.75 -11.33
CA HIS A 73 1.28 0.71 -11.55
C HIS A 73 1.60 0.64 -13.04
N VAL A 74 2.69 1.29 -13.45
CA VAL A 74 3.28 1.19 -14.79
C VAL A 74 4.59 0.43 -14.73
N TYR A 75 4.92 -0.35 -15.77
CA TYR A 75 6.20 -1.05 -15.84
C TYR A 75 7.33 -0.07 -16.16
N ALA A 76 8.43 -0.11 -15.40
CA ALA A 76 9.57 0.78 -15.66
C ALA A 76 10.24 0.53 -17.02
N ASP A 77 10.22 -0.72 -17.51
CA ASP A 77 10.80 -1.14 -18.78
C ASP A 77 9.80 -1.08 -19.97
N ASP A 78 8.50 -0.94 -19.69
CA ASP A 78 7.45 -0.83 -20.71
C ASP A 78 6.30 0.09 -20.25
N LEU A 79 6.47 1.38 -20.48
CA LEU A 79 5.52 2.41 -20.06
C LEU A 79 4.14 2.35 -20.76
N SER A 80 3.96 1.45 -21.74
CA SER A 80 2.66 1.25 -22.39
C SER A 80 1.72 0.34 -21.58
N ARG A 81 2.27 -0.40 -20.60
CA ARG A 81 1.54 -1.40 -19.83
C ARG A 81 1.33 -0.93 -18.40
N ASN A 82 0.13 -1.19 -17.88
CA ASN A 82 -0.21 -0.89 -16.49
C ASN A 82 -1.09 -1.96 -15.85
N VAL A 83 -0.99 -2.06 -14.54
CA VAL A 83 -1.64 -3.08 -13.71
C VAL A 83 -2.32 -2.39 -12.53
N GLU A 84 -3.60 -2.68 -12.31
CA GLU A 84 -4.28 -2.31 -11.07
C GLU A 84 -3.83 -3.23 -9.94
N ALA A 85 -3.49 -2.65 -8.79
CA ALA A 85 -2.98 -3.37 -7.63
C ALA A 85 -3.78 -3.04 -6.37
N ASN A 86 -3.98 -4.06 -5.53
CA ASN A 86 -4.57 -3.93 -4.21
C ASN A 86 -3.47 -4.10 -3.16
N HIS A 87 -3.21 -3.03 -2.42
CA HIS A 87 -2.13 -2.94 -1.45
C HIS A 87 -2.71 -3.22 -0.08
N TYR A 88 -2.16 -4.21 0.60
CA TYR A 88 -2.48 -4.53 1.99
C TYR A 88 -1.27 -4.15 2.84
N CYS A 89 -1.35 -2.98 3.46
CA CYS A 89 -0.21 -2.29 4.05
C CYS A 89 -0.18 -2.41 5.57
N SER A 90 1.04 -2.40 6.10
CA SER A 90 1.36 -2.32 7.53
C SER A 90 2.44 -1.26 7.75
N HIS A 91 2.43 -0.60 8.90
CA HIS A 91 3.53 0.28 9.28
C HIS A 91 4.60 -0.56 9.96
N LEU A 92 5.81 -0.57 9.38
CA LEU A 92 6.97 -1.16 10.05
C LEU A 92 7.42 -0.25 11.19
N ASN A 93 7.42 1.05 10.93
CA ASN A 93 7.60 2.14 11.89
C ASN A 93 6.98 3.43 11.33
N ASP A 94 7.27 4.58 11.96
CA ASP A 94 6.75 5.88 11.52
C ASP A 94 7.25 6.32 10.13
N GLU A 95 8.32 5.71 9.62
CA GLU A 95 9.00 6.17 8.42
C GLU A 95 9.03 5.15 7.28
N VAL A 96 8.64 3.91 7.56
CA VAL A 96 8.64 2.80 6.62
C VAL A 96 7.31 2.08 6.70
N ARG A 97 6.62 2.05 5.56
CA ARG A 97 5.44 1.21 5.34
C ARG A 97 5.79 0.10 4.37
N GLN A 98 5.12 -1.02 4.50
CA GLN A 98 5.30 -2.17 3.62
C GLN A 98 3.95 -2.78 3.29
N CYS A 99 3.77 -3.17 2.03
CA CYS A 99 2.51 -3.70 1.54
C CYS A 99 2.72 -4.99 0.78
N ILE A 100 1.79 -5.93 0.97
CA ILE A 100 1.62 -7.08 0.08
C ILE A 100 0.62 -6.69 -1.00
N LEU A 101 0.99 -6.91 -2.26
CA LEU A 101 0.18 -6.53 -3.40
C LEU A 101 -0.59 -7.73 -3.96
N TYR A 102 -1.87 -7.54 -4.22
CA TYR A 102 -2.75 -8.52 -4.84
C TYR A 102 -3.40 -7.97 -6.11
N ASP A 103 -3.70 -8.87 -7.06
CA ASP A 103 -4.44 -8.50 -8.29
C ASP A 103 -5.95 -8.30 -8.08
N SER A 104 -6.48 -8.75 -6.94
CA SER A 104 -7.89 -8.67 -6.60
C SER A 104 -8.08 -8.40 -5.12
N PRO A 105 -9.10 -7.63 -4.71
CA PRO A 105 -9.49 -7.49 -3.32
C PRO A 105 -10.30 -8.69 -2.80
N THR A 106 -10.68 -9.64 -3.66
CA THR A 106 -11.51 -10.80 -3.30
C THR A 106 -10.83 -12.13 -3.63
N PRO A 107 -11.03 -13.19 -2.81
CA PRO A 107 -10.48 -14.52 -3.10
C PRO A 107 -11.10 -15.19 -4.34
N PRO A 108 -10.35 -16.06 -5.04
CA PRO A 108 -8.92 -16.31 -4.87
C PRO A 108 -8.09 -15.19 -5.54
N ALA A 109 -7.34 -14.43 -4.73
CA ALA A 109 -6.45 -13.38 -5.22
C ALA A 109 -5.00 -13.88 -5.29
N ARG A 110 -4.28 -13.46 -6.33
CA ARG A 110 -2.86 -13.77 -6.50
C ARG A 110 -2.03 -12.69 -5.82
N ILE A 111 -1.02 -13.09 -5.05
CA ILE A 111 0.04 -12.16 -4.63
C ILE A 111 0.85 -11.82 -5.87
N ILE A 112 0.88 -10.54 -6.22
CA ILE A 112 1.56 -10.07 -7.42
C ILE A 112 2.85 -9.34 -7.10
N GLY A 113 3.07 -8.86 -5.87
CA GLY A 113 4.25 -8.06 -5.57
C GLY A 113 4.32 -7.57 -4.14
N ILE A 114 5.34 -6.76 -3.89
CA ILE A 114 5.59 -6.07 -2.62
C ILE A 114 5.88 -4.60 -2.92
N GLU A 115 5.41 -3.73 -2.05
CA GLU A 115 5.77 -2.33 -2.01
C GLU A 115 6.41 -1.97 -0.67
N TYR A 116 7.42 -1.10 -0.72
CA TYR A 116 7.86 -0.32 0.42
C TYR A 116 7.60 1.15 0.16
N MET A 117 7.13 1.87 1.18
CA MET A 117 7.03 3.32 1.15
C MET A 117 7.88 3.92 2.24
N ILE A 118 8.64 4.97 1.92
CA ILE A 118 9.54 5.63 2.87
C ILE A 118 9.35 7.15 2.90
N THR A 119 9.72 7.77 4.01
CA THR A 119 9.73 9.22 4.15
C THR A 119 10.79 9.88 3.27
N PRO A 120 10.62 11.17 2.92
CA PRO A 120 11.64 11.95 2.20
C PRO A 120 13.01 11.92 2.91
N ARG A 121 13.01 11.96 4.25
CA ARG A 121 14.23 11.89 5.06
C ARG A 121 15.05 10.62 4.78
N LEU A 122 14.41 9.47 4.64
CA LEU A 122 15.09 8.21 4.31
C LEU A 122 15.49 8.18 2.83
N TYR A 123 14.61 8.65 1.95
CA TYR A 123 14.85 8.73 0.51
C TYR A 123 16.11 9.56 0.18
N ASP A 124 16.29 10.69 0.87
CA ASP A 124 17.43 11.59 0.68
C ASP A 124 18.78 10.97 1.08
N THR A 125 18.77 9.86 1.83
CA THR A 125 19.99 9.12 2.18
C THR A 125 20.42 8.10 1.13
N LEU A 126 19.55 7.81 0.15
CA LEU A 126 19.80 6.83 -0.89
C LEU A 126 20.75 7.39 -1.96
N ASP A 127 21.57 6.52 -2.55
CA ASP A 127 22.38 6.91 -3.70
C ASP A 127 21.53 7.10 -4.97
N ALA A 128 22.12 7.71 -5.99
CA ALA A 128 21.39 8.09 -7.20
C ALA A 128 20.81 6.90 -7.98
N GLU A 129 21.45 5.72 -7.94
CA GLU A 129 20.94 4.54 -8.64
C GLU A 129 19.80 3.89 -7.87
N GLU A 130 19.93 3.81 -6.54
CA GLU A 130 18.85 3.34 -5.68
C GLU A 130 17.64 4.25 -5.77
N GLN A 131 17.81 5.58 -5.80
CA GLN A 131 16.73 6.56 -5.96
C GLN A 131 15.88 6.36 -7.24
N LYS A 132 16.45 5.79 -8.31
CA LYS A 132 15.71 5.45 -9.55
C LYS A 132 14.73 4.30 -9.33
N LEU A 133 14.90 3.49 -8.30
CA LEU A 133 13.98 2.40 -8.00
C LEU A 133 12.70 2.87 -7.28
N TRP A 134 12.56 4.19 -7.06
CA TRP A 134 11.45 4.78 -6.34
C TRP A 134 10.62 5.72 -7.22
N HIS A 135 9.35 5.86 -6.87
CA HIS A 135 8.41 6.78 -7.49
C HIS A 135 7.70 7.64 -6.44
N THR A 136 7.04 8.70 -6.88
CA THR A 136 6.32 9.61 -5.99
C THR A 136 4.81 9.35 -6.03
N HIS A 137 4.12 9.53 -4.91
CA HIS A 137 2.67 9.24 -4.81
C HIS A 137 1.77 10.46 -5.04
N VAL A 138 2.35 11.66 -5.23
CA VAL A 138 1.60 12.93 -5.28
C VAL A 138 0.48 12.90 -6.30
N PHE A 139 0.80 12.49 -7.53
CA PHE A 139 -0.20 12.43 -8.59
C PHE A 139 -1.27 11.38 -8.29
N GLU A 140 -0.90 10.21 -7.80
CA GLU A 140 -1.88 9.15 -7.51
C GLU A 140 -2.91 9.61 -6.49
N VAL A 141 -2.45 10.25 -5.42
CA VAL A 141 -3.27 10.79 -4.35
C VAL A 141 -4.18 11.91 -4.87
N LYS A 142 -3.58 12.94 -5.50
CA LYS A 142 -4.30 14.15 -5.90
C LYS A 142 -5.17 13.97 -7.13
N SER A 143 -4.88 13.00 -8.00
CA SER A 143 -5.74 12.68 -9.14
C SER A 143 -6.98 11.85 -8.76
N GLY A 144 -7.03 11.33 -7.52
CA GLY A 144 -8.07 10.36 -7.13
C GLY A 144 -7.84 8.95 -7.68
N MET A 145 -6.69 8.71 -8.32
CA MET A 145 -6.31 7.37 -8.81
C MET A 145 -6.07 6.42 -7.66
N LEU A 146 -5.36 6.84 -6.60
CA LEU A 146 -5.19 6.07 -5.38
C LEU A 146 -6.39 6.27 -4.46
N ILE A 147 -6.96 5.17 -3.98
CA ILE A 147 -8.06 5.19 -3.01
C ILE A 147 -7.80 4.24 -1.86
N MET A 148 -8.50 4.46 -0.76
CA MET A 148 -8.70 3.47 0.30
C MET A 148 -10.14 2.94 0.15
N PRO A 149 -10.37 1.71 -0.35
CA PRO A 149 -11.72 1.20 -0.54
C PRO A 149 -12.55 1.16 0.75
N ALA A 150 -13.77 1.67 0.69
CA ALA A 150 -14.65 1.77 1.84
C ALA A 150 -15.22 0.41 2.28
N PRO A 151 -15.13 0.05 3.58
CA PRO A 151 -15.90 -1.06 4.13
C PRO A 151 -17.40 -0.80 3.96
N SER A 152 -18.16 -1.81 3.56
CA SER A 152 -19.59 -1.66 3.21
C SER A 152 -20.48 -1.13 4.35
N ALA A 153 -20.03 -1.27 5.60
CA ALA A 153 -20.74 -0.81 6.79
C ALA A 153 -20.43 0.64 7.21
N MET A 154 -19.47 1.31 6.55
CA MET A 154 -19.03 2.64 6.96
C MET A 154 -19.77 3.78 6.27
N PRO A 155 -20.19 4.82 7.01
CA PRO A 155 -20.71 6.04 6.40
C PRO A 155 -19.68 6.71 5.50
N SER A 156 -20.07 7.04 4.27
CA SER A 156 -19.18 7.58 3.24
C SER A 156 -18.43 8.84 3.69
N ALA A 157 -19.08 9.75 4.42
CA ALA A 157 -18.45 10.97 4.92
C ALA A 157 -17.37 10.70 6.00
N ALA A 158 -17.63 9.75 6.90
CA ALA A 158 -16.66 9.37 7.93
C ALA A 158 -15.45 8.67 7.30
N TRP A 159 -15.71 7.81 6.30
CA TRP A 159 -14.65 7.15 5.55
C TRP A 159 -13.82 8.12 4.71
N GLU A 160 -14.45 9.08 4.01
CA GLU A 160 -13.75 10.08 3.21
C GLU A 160 -12.81 10.95 4.07
N LEU A 161 -13.21 11.28 5.30
CA LEU A 161 -12.33 11.97 6.24
C LEU A 161 -11.12 11.11 6.61
N ALA A 162 -11.33 9.84 6.98
CA ALA A 162 -10.23 8.94 7.36
C ALA A 162 -9.29 8.67 6.18
N GLU A 163 -9.84 8.41 4.99
CA GLU A 163 -9.10 8.23 3.75
C GLU A 163 -8.27 9.49 3.43
N ASN A 164 -8.85 10.68 3.51
CA ASN A 164 -8.11 11.91 3.20
C ASN A 164 -6.98 12.17 4.20
N ARG A 165 -7.14 11.82 5.49
CA ARG A 165 -6.04 11.88 6.47
C ARG A 165 -4.90 10.92 6.14
N GLU A 166 -5.22 9.74 5.66
CA GLU A 166 -4.21 8.81 5.19
C GLU A 166 -3.52 9.32 3.90
N MET A 167 -4.28 9.92 2.99
CA MET A 167 -3.76 10.52 1.77
C MET A 167 -2.83 11.71 2.04
N GLU A 168 -3.09 12.51 3.08
CA GLU A 168 -2.22 13.58 3.54
C GLU A 168 -0.82 13.05 3.94
N GLU A 169 -0.70 11.80 4.41
CA GLU A 169 0.59 11.19 4.72
C GLU A 169 1.19 10.52 3.48
N VAL A 170 0.41 9.72 2.75
CA VAL A 170 0.87 8.96 1.56
C VAL A 170 1.43 9.88 0.48
N ALA A 171 0.84 11.06 0.27
CA ALA A 171 1.31 12.02 -0.72
C ALA A 171 2.78 12.44 -0.52
N HIS A 172 3.30 12.31 0.70
CA HIS A 172 4.69 12.66 1.04
C HIS A 172 5.66 11.50 0.94
N LEU A 173 5.21 10.27 0.73
CA LEU A 173 6.08 9.09 0.71
C LEU A 173 6.62 8.81 -0.70
N TYR A 174 7.75 8.12 -0.74
CA TYR A 174 8.32 7.52 -1.95
C TYR A 174 8.05 6.02 -1.96
N GLY A 175 7.58 5.48 -3.08
CA GLY A 175 7.22 4.06 -3.24
C GLY A 175 8.26 3.29 -4.05
N LYS A 176 8.64 2.09 -3.61
CA LYS A 176 9.44 1.12 -4.37
C LYS A 176 8.67 -0.17 -4.50
N VAL A 177 8.30 -0.51 -5.73
CA VAL A 177 7.41 -1.63 -6.03
C VAL A 177 8.07 -2.61 -6.97
N TYR A 178 7.97 -3.90 -6.63
CA TYR A 178 8.27 -4.99 -7.56
C TYR A 178 7.08 -5.91 -7.73
N HIS A 179 6.67 -6.11 -8.98
CA HIS A 179 5.73 -7.16 -9.35
C HIS A 179 6.48 -8.44 -9.73
N LEU A 180 6.12 -9.53 -9.08
CA LEU A 180 6.57 -10.89 -9.33
C LEU A 180 5.64 -11.66 -10.29
N TRP A 181 4.41 -11.17 -10.49
CA TRP A 181 3.45 -11.76 -11.43
C TRP A 181 2.87 -10.71 -12.37
N GLN A 182 3.13 -10.85 -13.66
CA GLN A 182 2.60 -9.99 -14.72
C GLN A 182 1.20 -10.45 -15.16
N THR A 183 0.18 -10.09 -14.40
CA THR A 183 -1.19 -10.57 -14.62
C THR A 183 -1.82 -10.07 -15.92
N ASP A 184 -1.36 -8.92 -16.43
CA ASP A 184 -1.79 -8.33 -17.69
C ASP A 184 -1.37 -9.12 -18.93
N ARG A 185 -0.33 -9.97 -18.83
CA ARG A 185 0.08 -10.89 -19.93
C ARG A 185 -0.83 -12.10 -20.07
N GLY A 186 -1.65 -12.39 -19.06
CA GLY A 186 -2.49 -13.59 -19.02
C GLY A 186 -1.75 -14.87 -18.62
N ASP A 187 -0.53 -14.77 -18.09
CA ASP A 187 0.23 -15.94 -17.64
C ASP A 187 -0.43 -16.62 -16.43
N THR A 188 -0.50 -17.96 -16.47
CA THR A 188 -1.10 -18.78 -15.40
C THR A 188 -0.21 -18.98 -14.19
N LEU A 189 1.08 -18.63 -14.30
CA LEU A 189 2.10 -18.70 -13.24
C LEU A 189 2.92 -17.40 -13.23
N PRO A 190 3.59 -17.06 -12.11
CA PRO A 190 4.48 -15.90 -12.03
C PRO A 190 5.79 -16.18 -12.76
N LEU A 191 5.77 -16.05 -14.09
CA LEU A 191 6.92 -16.35 -14.95
C LEU A 191 7.83 -15.13 -15.14
N GLY A 192 9.14 -15.39 -15.17
CA GLY A 192 10.17 -14.38 -15.45
C GLY A 192 10.76 -13.75 -14.20
N GLU A 193 11.51 -12.68 -14.42
CA GLU A 193 12.14 -11.90 -13.35
C GLU A 193 11.15 -10.91 -12.70
N PRO A 194 11.41 -10.47 -11.45
CA PRO A 194 10.70 -9.35 -10.84
C PRO A 194 10.77 -8.11 -11.71
N LYS A 195 9.64 -7.43 -11.89
CA LYS A 195 9.55 -6.17 -12.64
C LYS A 195 9.43 -4.99 -11.69
N LEU A 196 10.31 -4.02 -11.86
CA LEU A 196 10.20 -2.72 -11.19
C LEU A 196 8.96 -2.02 -11.74
N MET A 197 8.12 -1.56 -10.82
CA MET A 197 6.95 -0.77 -11.15
C MET A 197 7.15 0.67 -10.69
N MET A 198 6.68 1.60 -11.51
CA MET A 198 6.63 3.02 -11.21
C MET A 198 5.17 3.45 -11.10
N SER A 199 4.94 4.69 -10.69
CA SER A 199 3.62 5.31 -10.78
C SER A 199 3.56 6.40 -11.83
N PHE A 200 2.36 6.83 -12.17
CA PHE A 200 2.09 7.98 -13.03
C PHE A 200 2.31 9.27 -12.24
N THR A 201 2.88 10.28 -12.89
CA THR A 201 3.08 11.63 -12.32
C THR A 201 2.17 12.67 -12.98
N LYS A 202 1.55 12.33 -14.13
CA LYS A 202 0.59 13.17 -14.84
C LYS A 202 -0.46 12.32 -15.55
N LYS A 203 -1.63 12.91 -15.85
CA LYS A 203 -2.75 12.19 -16.48
C LYS A 203 -2.40 11.73 -17.90
N GLU A 204 -1.63 12.52 -18.64
CA GLU A 204 -1.25 12.26 -20.03
C GLU A 204 -0.37 11.01 -20.19
N GLN A 205 0.28 10.58 -19.09
CA GLN A 205 1.06 9.36 -19.04
C GLN A 205 0.20 8.10 -18.95
N PHE A 206 -1.10 8.24 -18.65
CA PHE A 206 -2.07 7.15 -18.56
C PHE A 206 -3.17 7.36 -19.61
N PRO A 207 -2.98 6.89 -20.86
CA PRO A 207 -3.91 7.17 -21.97
C PRO A 207 -5.37 6.78 -21.70
N ASP A 208 -5.59 5.65 -21.03
CA ASP A 208 -6.92 5.11 -20.72
C ASP A 208 -7.37 5.44 -19.29
N PHE A 209 -6.83 6.49 -18.67
CA PHE A 209 -7.07 6.85 -17.26
C PHE A 209 -8.57 6.82 -16.90
N GLU A 210 -9.39 7.58 -17.63
CA GLU A 210 -10.81 7.72 -17.30
C GLU A 210 -11.57 6.40 -17.41
N ALA A 211 -11.21 5.56 -18.40
CA ALA A 211 -11.83 4.26 -18.60
C ALA A 211 -11.45 3.30 -17.46
N LYS A 212 -10.16 3.11 -17.20
CA LYS A 212 -9.68 2.14 -16.20
C LYS A 212 -10.02 2.56 -14.77
N VAL A 213 -9.77 3.82 -14.42
CA VAL A 213 -10.09 4.36 -13.10
C VAL A 213 -11.61 4.42 -12.91
N GLY A 214 -12.37 4.77 -13.95
CA GLY A 214 -13.84 4.74 -13.92
C GLY A 214 -14.42 3.34 -13.74
N GLU A 215 -13.83 2.30 -14.34
CA GLU A 215 -14.21 0.91 -14.10
C GLU A 215 -13.92 0.47 -12.67
N ARG A 216 -12.75 0.84 -12.13
CA ARG A 216 -12.41 0.63 -10.72
C ARG A 216 -13.43 1.30 -9.81
N ASP A 217 -13.75 2.56 -10.08
CA ASP A 217 -14.70 3.33 -9.30
C ASP A 217 -16.09 2.68 -9.25
N LYS A 218 -16.57 2.13 -10.38
CA LYS A 218 -17.82 1.35 -10.43
C LYS A 218 -17.77 0.12 -9.51
N ARG A 219 -16.63 -0.59 -9.46
CA ARG A 219 -16.47 -1.78 -8.60
C ARG A 219 -16.42 -1.43 -7.12
N PHE A 220 -15.78 -0.32 -6.76
CA PHE A 220 -15.59 0.11 -5.38
C PHE A 220 -16.63 1.12 -4.87
N GLY A 221 -17.55 1.60 -5.73
CA GLY A 221 -18.56 2.58 -5.37
C GLY A 221 -17.97 3.95 -4.99
N THR A 222 -16.92 4.37 -5.70
CA THR A 222 -16.21 5.65 -5.44
C THR A 222 -16.23 6.56 -6.69
N SER A 223 -15.56 7.72 -6.62
CA SER A 223 -15.42 8.67 -7.72
C SER A 223 -14.06 9.38 -7.64
N TRP A 224 -13.18 9.10 -8.60
CA TRP A 224 -11.85 9.72 -8.72
C TRP A 224 -11.97 11.22 -8.93
N GLU A 225 -12.99 11.69 -9.66
CA GLU A 225 -13.26 13.12 -9.86
C GLU A 225 -13.54 13.80 -8.52
N ARG A 226 -14.43 13.21 -7.70
CA ARG A 226 -14.68 13.74 -6.36
C ARG A 226 -13.44 13.68 -5.48
N LYS A 227 -12.68 12.58 -5.52
CA LYS A 227 -11.43 12.45 -4.76
C LYS A 227 -10.42 13.51 -5.18
N LYS A 228 -10.26 13.76 -6.48
CA LYS A 228 -9.43 14.85 -7.01
C LYS A 228 -9.86 16.20 -6.46
N ASP A 229 -11.15 16.50 -6.50
CA ASP A 229 -11.68 17.79 -6.05
C ASP A 229 -11.46 18.02 -4.55
N VAL A 230 -11.69 17.02 -3.70
CA VAL A 230 -11.53 17.15 -2.24
C VAL A 230 -10.07 17.10 -1.79
N ARG A 231 -9.15 16.62 -2.65
CA ARG A 231 -7.71 16.48 -2.36
C ARG A 231 -6.83 17.54 -3.02
N LYS A 232 -7.43 18.49 -3.74
CA LYS A 232 -6.69 19.58 -4.42
C LYS A 232 -5.79 20.36 -3.46
N ASP A 233 -6.21 20.50 -2.21
CA ASP A 233 -5.56 21.27 -1.15
C ASP A 233 -4.58 20.43 -0.32
N ILE A 234 -4.40 19.13 -0.63
CA ILE A 234 -3.30 18.34 -0.05
C ILE A 234 -1.99 18.96 -0.52
N GLU A 235 -1.13 19.27 0.46
CA GLU A 235 0.17 19.86 0.23
C GLU A 235 1.03 18.93 -0.63
N GLU A 236 1.65 19.50 -1.67
CA GLU A 236 2.64 18.76 -2.45
C GLU A 236 3.99 18.97 -1.79
N PRO A 237 4.72 17.89 -1.44
CA PRO A 237 6.01 18.05 -0.82
C PRO A 237 6.94 18.82 -1.76
N ALA A 238 7.52 19.93 -1.29
CA ALA A 238 8.43 20.77 -2.07
C ALA A 238 9.68 19.99 -2.57
N GLU A 239 9.92 18.81 -2.01
CA GLU A 239 11.05 17.92 -2.28
C GLU A 239 10.76 16.81 -3.29
N VAL A 240 9.49 16.57 -3.67
CA VAL A 240 9.10 15.48 -4.62
C VAL A 240 9.85 15.56 -5.96
N SER A 241 10.27 16.76 -6.35
CA SER A 241 11.05 16.99 -7.58
C SER A 241 12.57 16.91 -7.41
N LYS A 242 13.08 16.78 -6.18
CA LYS A 242 14.52 16.68 -5.89
C LYS A 242 14.92 15.20 -5.85
N GLY A 243 15.94 14.83 -6.62
CA GLY A 243 16.43 13.45 -6.70
C GLY A 243 16.04 12.72 -8.00
N ASN A 244 16.20 11.39 -8.00
CA ASN A 244 16.06 10.54 -9.19
C ASN A 244 14.80 9.67 -9.22
N ALA A 245 13.83 9.91 -8.33
CA ALA A 245 12.53 9.25 -8.38
C ALA A 245 11.83 9.57 -9.71
N ASP A 246 10.92 8.71 -10.16
CA ASP A 246 10.18 8.89 -11.41
C ASP A 246 11.09 9.04 -12.65
N TRP A 247 12.33 8.54 -12.59
CA TRP A 247 13.34 8.72 -13.63
C TRP A 247 12.86 8.30 -15.02
N VAL A 248 12.01 7.27 -15.11
CA VAL A 248 11.46 6.79 -16.38
C VAL A 248 10.70 7.89 -17.12
N TRP A 249 10.03 8.78 -16.39
CA TRP A 249 9.31 9.93 -16.96
C TRP A 249 10.24 11.09 -17.25
N LYS A 250 11.28 11.30 -16.42
CA LYS A 250 12.34 12.30 -16.65
C LYS A 250 13.08 12.02 -17.97
N GLU A 251 13.49 10.78 -18.21
CA GLU A 251 14.23 10.39 -19.42
C GLU A 251 13.41 10.54 -20.71
N LYS A 252 12.09 10.41 -20.61
CA LYS A 252 11.17 10.62 -21.74
C LYS A 252 10.81 12.09 -21.96
N GLY A 253 11.25 13.01 -21.10
CA GLY A 253 10.86 14.42 -21.15
C GLY A 253 9.38 14.65 -20.83
N MET A 254 8.78 13.78 -20.01
CA MET A 254 7.34 13.78 -19.68
C MET A 254 7.03 14.14 -18.21
N MET A 255 8.03 14.66 -17.48
CA MET A 255 7.86 15.22 -16.13
C MET A 255 7.33 16.65 -16.14
#